data_AF-A0A1Q7PCK4-F1
#
_entry.id   AF-A0A1Q7PCK4-F1
#
_cell.length_a   1.000
_cell.length_b   1.000
_cell.length_c   1.000
_cell.angle_alpha   90.00
_cell.angle_beta   90.00
_cell.angle_gamma   90.00
#
_symmetry.space_group_name_H-M   'P 1'
#
loop_
_entity.id
_entity.type
_entity.pdbx_description
1 polymer ?
#
loop_
_entity_poly.entity_id
_entity_poly.type
_entity_poly.pdbx_seq_one_letter_code
_entity_poly.pdbx_strand_id
1 'polypeptide(L)' 'MSRYETNVVLYRLKKDPAFRDRFRADPRQALADADLTDEERDAFVRWDARRLNELGGSLHLLLSIPGLGGH' A
#
# COMPACT_ATOMS: atom_id res chain seq x y z
N MET A 1 8.95 -14.20 -0.09
CA MET A 1 7.80 -14.09 -1.01
C MET A 1 7.22 -12.70 -0.79
N SER A 2 7.43 -11.72 -1.69
CA SER A 2 7.46 -10.31 -1.26
C SER A 2 7.24 -9.26 -2.38
N ARG A 3 6.54 -9.58 -3.47
CA ARG A 3 6.20 -8.58 -4.52
C ARG A 3 4.75 -8.61 -4.95
N TYR A 4 4.18 -9.82 -5.01
CA TYR A 4 2.81 -10.01 -5.44
C TYR A 4 1.83 -9.27 -4.51
N GLU A 5 1.93 -9.53 -3.20
CA GLU A 5 0.98 -8.97 -2.23
C GLU A 5 1.08 -7.44 -2.12
N THR A 6 2.30 -6.90 -2.10
CA THR A 6 2.54 -5.44 -2.18
C THR A 6 1.84 -4.82 -3.39
N ASN A 7 1.94 -5.44 -4.57
CA ASN A 7 1.27 -4.92 -5.77
C ASN A 7 -0.26 -5.14 -5.75
N VAL A 8 -0.75 -6.22 -5.14
CA VAL A 8 -2.19 -6.45 -4.91
C VAL A 8 -2.76 -5.34 -4.03
N VAL A 9 -2.11 -5.03 -2.91
CA VAL A 9 -2.54 -3.96 -2.00
C VAL A 9 -2.52 -2.61 -2.71
N LEU A 10 -1.43 -2.28 -3.43
CA LEU A 10 -1.37 -1.05 -4.23
C LEU A 10 -2.48 -0.96 -5.27
N TYR A 11 -2.81 -2.07 -5.93
CA TYR A 11 -3.88 -2.13 -6.90
C TYR A 11 -5.25 -1.94 -6.24
N ARG A 12 -5.50 -2.57 -5.09
CA ARG A 12 -6.74 -2.37 -4.30
C ARG A 12 -6.87 -0.92 -3.85
N LEU A 13 -5.82 -0.30 -3.33
CA LEU A 13 -5.83 1.12 -2.97
C LEU A 13 -6.15 2.01 -4.17
N LYS A 14 -5.70 1.66 -5.38
CA LYS A 14 -6.05 2.40 -6.60
C LYS A 14 -7.50 2.22 -7.00
N LYS A 15 -8.01 0.98 -6.97
CA LYS A 15 -9.28 0.59 -7.60
C LYS A 15 -10.49 0.54 -6.67
N ASP A 16 -10.29 0.36 -5.37
CA ASP A 16 -11.35 0.25 -4.37
C ASP A 16 -11.31 1.48 -3.44
N PRO A 17 -12.19 2.48 -3.68
CA PRO A 17 -12.27 3.66 -2.82
C PRO A 17 -12.61 3.32 -1.37
N ALA A 18 -13.47 2.34 -1.12
CA ALA A 18 -13.88 1.96 0.23
C ALA A 18 -12.74 1.29 1.01
N PHE A 19 -11.91 0.49 0.33
CA PHE A 19 -10.67 0.00 0.93
C PHE A 19 -9.68 1.13 1.21
N ARG A 20 -9.53 2.07 0.27
CA ARG A 20 -8.64 3.22 0.45
C ARG A 20 -9.08 4.13 1.60
N ASP A 21 -10.37 4.35 1.77
CA ASP A 21 -10.88 5.18 2.88
C ASP A 21 -10.68 4.49 4.22
N ARG A 22 -10.91 3.16 4.30
CA ARG A 22 -10.55 2.36 5.48
C ARG A 22 -9.06 2.42 5.78
N PHE A 23 -8.21 2.29 4.75
CA PHE A 23 -6.77 2.40 4.89
C PHE A 23 -6.33 3.76 5.42
N ARG A 24 -6.94 4.86 4.97
CA ARG A 24 -6.62 6.20 5.50
C ARG A 24 -7.05 6.39 6.95
N ALA A 25 -8.17 5.78 7.34
CA ALA A 25 -8.67 5.85 8.71
C ALA A 25 -7.82 5.01 9.68
N ASP A 26 -7.49 3.78 9.29
CA ASP A 26 -6.62 2.88 10.05
C ASP A 26 -5.84 1.95 9.10
N PRO A 27 -4.59 2.30 8.73
CA PRO A 27 -3.78 1.49 7.84
C PRO A 27 -3.46 0.12 8.42
N ARG A 28 -3.28 0.01 9.74
CA ARG A 28 -2.92 -1.27 10.37
C ARG A 28 -4.07 -2.25 10.31
N GLN A 29 -5.28 -1.78 10.65
CA GLN A 29 -6.47 -2.61 10.58
C GLN A 29 -6.81 -2.98 9.14
N ALA A 30 -6.69 -2.06 8.19
CA ALA A 30 -6.99 -2.32 6.77
C ALA A 30 -6.05 -3.37 6.14
N LEU A 31 -4.83 -3.53 6.66
CA LEU A 31 -3.82 -4.50 6.19
C LEU A 31 -3.75 -5.78 7.02
N ALA A 32 -4.60 -5.96 8.03
CA ALA A 32 -4.52 -7.09 8.95
C ALA A 32 -4.63 -8.45 8.24
N ASP A 33 -5.47 -8.52 7.21
CA ASP A 33 -5.71 -9.73 6.41
C ASP A 33 -4.76 -9.87 5.21
N ALA A 34 -3.87 -8.90 4.97
CA ALA A 34 -2.91 -8.97 3.88
C ALA A 34 -1.69 -9.80 4.31
N ASP A 35 -1.25 -10.71 3.44
CA ASP A 35 -0.06 -11.55 3.64
C ASP A 35 1.24 -10.77 3.38
N LEU A 36 1.39 -9.70 4.17
CA LEU A 36 2.54 -8.81 4.15
C LEU A 36 3.50 -9.22 5.27
N THR A 37 4.78 -9.16 4.95
CA THR A 37 5.83 -9.14 5.97
C THR A 37 5.68 -7.89 6.84
N ASP A 38 6.26 -7.92 8.05
CA ASP A 38 6.21 -6.77 8.96
C ASP A 38 6.84 -5.52 8.35
N GLU A 39 7.88 -5.72 7.53
CA GLU A 39 8.54 -4.63 6.80
C GLU A 39 7.65 -4.00 5.73
N GLU A 40 6.98 -4.81 4.90
CA GLU A 40 6.03 -4.30 3.91
C GLU A 40 4.87 -3.57 4.59
N ARG A 41 4.36 -4.14 5.69
CA ARG A 41 3.27 -3.55 6.47
C ARG A 41 3.68 -2.20 7.06
N ASP A 42 4.86 -2.09 7.67
CA ASP A 42 5.36 -0.80 8.20
C ASP A 42 5.54 0.23 7.08
N ALA A 43 6.07 -0.18 5.92
CA ALA A 43 6.21 0.69 4.75
C ALA A 43 4.85 1.22 4.26
N PHE A 44 3.80 0.40 4.24
CA PHE A 44 2.45 0.87 3.93
C PHE A 44 1.90 1.81 5.00
N VAL A 45 2.01 1.45 6.28
CA VAL A 45 1.48 2.25 7.40
C VAL A 45 2.08 3.65 7.43
N ARG A 46 3.38 3.77 7.15
CA ARG A 46 4.08 5.06 7.05
C ARG A 46 3.92 5.74 5.70
N TRP A 47 3.33 5.04 4.74
CA TRP A 47 3.32 5.41 3.33
C TRP A 47 4.72 5.78 2.79
N ASP A 48 5.71 4.95 3.11
CA ASP A 48 7.07 5.10 2.60
C ASP A 48 7.14 4.60 1.15
N ALA A 49 6.75 5.48 0.21
CA ALA A 49 6.69 5.15 -1.21
C ALA A 49 8.04 4.69 -1.77
N ARG A 50 9.16 5.20 -1.23
CA ARG A 50 10.49 4.75 -1.60
C ARG A 50 10.70 3.31 -1.15
N ARG A 51 10.46 2.99 0.12
CA ARG A 51 10.62 1.64 0.64
C ARG A 51 9.68 0.65 -0.04
N LEU A 52 8.43 1.03 -0.28
CA LEU A 52 7.47 0.23 -1.03
C LEU A 52 7.97 -0.08 -2.45
N ASN A 53 8.67 0.85 -3.10
CA ASN A 53 9.27 0.60 -4.42
C ASN A 53 10.49 -0.33 -4.34
N GLU A 54 11.36 -0.14 -3.34
CA GLU A 54 12.52 -1.03 -3.09
C GLU A 54 12.07 -2.48 -2.80
N LEU A 55 10.93 -2.64 -2.12
CA LEU A 55 10.26 -3.94 -1.87
C LEU A 55 9.54 -4.50 -3.12
N GLY A 56 9.62 -3.82 -4.27
CA GLY A 56 9.08 -4.30 -5.54
C GLY A 56 7.63 -3.87 -5.83
N GLY A 57 7.10 -2.91 -5.09
CA GLY A 57 5.87 -2.21 -5.43
C GLY A 57 6.01 -1.38 -6.71
N SER A 58 4.98 -1.40 -7.55
CA SER A 58 4.95 -0.65 -8.80
C SER A 58 5.01 0.86 -8.54
N LEU A 59 6.07 1.51 -9.04
CA LEU A 59 6.22 2.96 -8.98
C LEU A 59 5.03 3.70 -9.63
N HIS A 60 4.51 3.16 -10.73
CA HIS A 60 3.33 3.73 -11.39
C HIS A 60 2.10 3.74 -10.46
N LEU A 61 1.87 2.67 -9.68
CA LEU A 61 0.76 2.64 -8.72
C LEU A 61 0.99 3.59 -7.56
N LEU A 62 2.20 3.60 -6.98
CA LEU A 62 2.57 4.48 -5.87
C LEU A 62 2.30 5.97 -6.18
N LEU A 63 2.57 6.39 -7.41
CA LEU A 63 2.38 7.77 -7.86
C LEU A 63 0.94 8.09 -8.32
N SER A 64 0.09 7.08 -8.53
CA SER A 64 -1.23 7.26 -9.15
C SER A 64 -2.41 6.89 -8.24
N ILE A 65 -2.17 6.60 -6.96
CA ILE A 65 -3.25 6.38 -5.99
C ILE A 65 -3.75 7.74 -5.49
N PRO A 66 -5.04 8.08 -5.77
CA PRO A 66 -5.64 9.34 -5.33
C PRO A 66 -5.47 9.54 -3.83
N GLY A 67 -5.12 10.76 -3.41
CA GLY A 67 -5.02 11.15 -1.99
C GLY A 67 -4.06 10.31 -1.15
N LEU A 68 -3.05 9.71 -1.78
CA LEU A 68 -1.88 9.08 -1.14
C LEU A 68 -0.58 9.46 -1.85
N GLY A 69 -0.61 9.81 -3.15
CA GLY A 69 0.55 10.43 -3.81
C GLY A 69 0.88 11.78 -3.15
N GLY A 70 2.11 11.94 -2.66
CA GLY A 70 2.59 13.21 -2.11
C GLY A 70 2.47 14.32 -3.14
N HIS A 71 1.93 15.47 -2.72
CA HIS A 71 1.93 16.71 -3.48
C HIS A 71 3.35 17.28 -3.60
#